data_AF-A0AAN9UR58-F1
#
_entry.id   AF-A0AAN9UR58-F1
#
_cell.length_a   1.000
_cell.length_b   1.000
_cell.length_c   1.000
_cell.angle_alpha   90.00
_cell.angle_beta   90.00
_cell.angle_gamma   90.00
#
_symmetry.space_group_name_H-M   'P 1'
#
loop_
_entity.id
_entity.type
_entity.pdbx_description
1 polymer ?
#
loop_
_entity_poly.entity_id
_entity_poly.type
_entity_poly.pdbx_seq_one_letter_code
_entity_poly.pdbx_strand_id
1 'polypeptide(L)'
;MVAGSLPLNALNFTKRVVRFETTSDFCSRPITTGTSKQYIQRLALVNSRASVSAPLTIAFEGEKLKPPETIESLGPEGLRQILYDGSVARLTAKVSNGAFIAEAGDFAAAACWEPESIREGPRADMSPELAAKATRPIFAEFTERVEVVKQARLRPVAERMSQGRFWHLNMLARDPGVPYVQGAVRAVLVPFLERFTSEDGEGGPAPIWLETDTERARSIYAHFGFREVGAWEVRGVKIWAMMYTREPEFNPIENTT
;
A
#
# COMPACT_ATOMS: atom_id res chain seq x y z
N MET A 1 -8.75 -10.55 -50.34
CA MET A 1 -8.09 -11.81 -49.94
C MET A 1 -6.61 -11.52 -49.76
N VAL A 2 -5.91 -11.71 -48.65
CA VAL A 2 -6.22 -12.05 -47.25
C VAL A 2 -5.11 -11.37 -46.44
N ALA A 3 -5.48 -10.71 -45.33
CA ALA A 3 -4.56 -10.16 -44.35
C ALA A 3 -3.91 -11.30 -43.54
N GLY A 4 -2.59 -11.31 -43.47
CA GLY A 4 -1.81 -12.23 -42.63
C GLY A 4 -1.58 -11.63 -41.24
N SER A 5 -2.41 -12.06 -40.29
CA SER A 5 -2.32 -11.76 -38.86
C SER A 5 -1.10 -12.46 -38.23
N LEU A 6 -0.31 -11.70 -37.46
CA LEU A 6 0.71 -12.25 -36.54
C LEU A 6 0.05 -12.55 -35.18
N PRO A 7 0.29 -13.70 -34.55
CA PRO A 7 -0.34 -14.04 -33.30
C PRO A 7 0.27 -13.27 -32.12
N LEU A 8 -0.61 -12.73 -31.27
CA LEU A 8 -0.28 -12.22 -29.93
C LEU A 8 0.29 -13.38 -29.08
N ASN A 9 1.51 -13.20 -28.58
CA ASN A 9 2.06 -14.03 -27.52
C ASN A 9 1.27 -13.82 -26.23
N ALA A 10 0.62 -14.88 -25.77
CA ALA A 10 -0.01 -14.97 -24.47
C ALA A 10 1.06 -14.85 -23.37
N LEU A 11 0.96 -13.81 -22.53
CA LEU A 11 1.73 -13.71 -21.30
C LEU A 11 1.31 -14.85 -20.37
N ASN A 12 2.24 -15.77 -20.12
CA ASN A 12 2.09 -16.86 -19.17
C ASN A 12 1.93 -16.30 -17.74
N PHE A 13 0.73 -16.40 -17.19
CA PHE A 13 0.44 -16.13 -15.78
C PHE A 13 1.07 -17.23 -14.91
N THR A 14 2.14 -16.91 -14.19
CA THR A 14 2.79 -17.87 -13.29
C THR A 14 2.45 -17.53 -11.85
N LYS A 15 1.68 -18.38 -11.17
CA LYS A 15 1.52 -18.36 -9.71
C LYS A 15 2.87 -18.77 -9.11
N ARG A 16 3.63 -17.83 -8.56
CA ARG A 16 4.90 -18.13 -7.89
C ARG A 16 4.61 -18.41 -6.42
N VAL A 17 4.59 -19.69 -6.04
CA VAL A 17 4.60 -20.09 -4.64
C VAL A 17 6.04 -19.97 -4.16
N VAL A 18 6.34 -18.90 -3.41
CA VAL A 18 7.63 -18.77 -2.73
C VAL A 18 7.47 -19.37 -1.34
N ARG A 19 8.00 -20.59 -1.13
CA ARG A 19 8.15 -21.15 0.21
C ARG A 19 9.37 -20.51 0.87
N PHE A 20 9.15 -19.79 1.96
CA PHE A 20 10.23 -19.32 2.81
C PHE A 20 10.44 -20.34 3.93
N GLU A 21 11.58 -21.04 3.92
CA GLU A 21 12.01 -21.86 5.04
C GLU A 21 12.82 -20.96 5.99
N THR A 22 12.19 -20.49 7.05
CA THR A 22 12.88 -19.84 8.17
C THR A 22 12.78 -20.74 9.40
N THR A 23 13.93 -21.13 9.95
CA THR A 23 14.08 -21.88 11.18
C THR A 23 13.70 -21.01 12.38
N SER A 24 12.40 -20.98 12.71
CA SER A 24 11.84 -20.63 14.02
C SER A 24 10.35 -21.00 14.01
N ASP A 25 10.00 -21.96 14.86
CA ASP A 25 8.80 -22.79 14.83
C ASP A 25 7.54 -22.06 15.37
N PHE A 26 7.14 -20.98 14.68
CA PHE A 26 5.83 -20.35 14.84
C PHE A 26 5.10 -20.33 13.50
N CYS A 27 4.65 -21.51 13.06
CA CYS A 27 3.62 -21.76 12.04
C CYS A 27 3.40 -20.59 11.05
N SER A 28 4.39 -20.34 10.19
CA SER A 28 4.25 -19.39 9.10
C SER A 28 3.30 -19.99 8.08
N ARG A 29 2.04 -19.53 8.08
CA ARG A 29 1.09 -19.88 7.03
C ARG A 29 1.73 -19.58 5.67
N PRO A 30 1.54 -20.44 4.65
CA PRO A 30 2.12 -20.19 3.34
C PRO A 30 1.63 -18.84 2.82
N ILE A 31 2.58 -17.98 2.47
CA ILE A 31 2.32 -16.71 1.81
C ILE A 31 2.31 -16.98 0.33
N THR A 32 1.33 -16.42 -0.37
CA THR A 32 1.37 -16.41 -1.82
C THR A 32 1.35 -14.98 -2.33
N THR A 33 1.97 -14.77 -3.49
CA THR A 33 1.96 -13.47 -4.16
C THR A 33 1.34 -13.58 -5.54
N GLY A 34 0.72 -12.51 -6.00
CA GLY A 34 0.09 -12.47 -7.31
C GLY A 34 -0.28 -11.07 -7.78
N THR A 35 -0.52 -10.98 -9.08
CA THR A 35 -0.93 -9.75 -9.80
C THR A 35 -2.20 -9.98 -10.63
N SER A 36 -2.81 -11.17 -10.52
CA SER A 36 -3.98 -11.50 -11.33
C SER A 36 -5.21 -10.72 -10.90
N LYS A 37 -6.20 -10.63 -11.80
CA LYS A 37 -7.53 -10.08 -11.50
C LYS A 37 -8.13 -10.68 -10.23
N GLN A 38 -7.91 -11.97 -9.99
CA GLN A 38 -8.38 -12.65 -8.78
C GLN A 38 -7.73 -12.08 -7.51
N TYR A 39 -6.41 -11.85 -7.49
CA TYR A 39 -5.75 -11.23 -6.33
C TYR A 39 -6.24 -9.81 -6.09
N ILE A 40 -6.41 -9.03 -7.17
CA ILE A 40 -6.97 -7.68 -7.11
C ILE A 40 -8.37 -7.69 -6.49
N GLN A 41 -9.27 -8.53 -7.00
CA GLN A 41 -10.64 -8.64 -6.50
C GLN A 41 -10.70 -9.15 -5.05
N ARG A 42 -9.85 -10.11 -4.69
CA ARG A 42 -9.80 -10.64 -3.32
C ARG A 42 -9.30 -9.61 -2.33
N LEU A 43 -8.19 -8.91 -2.60
CA LEU A 43 -7.72 -7.85 -1.71
C LEU A 43 -8.72 -6.68 -1.66
N ALA A 44 -9.34 -6.30 -2.79
CA ALA A 44 -10.37 -5.27 -2.80
C ALA A 44 -11.57 -5.63 -1.91
N LEU A 45 -11.99 -6.91 -1.89
CA LEU A 45 -13.06 -7.39 -1.01
C LEU A 45 -12.68 -7.34 0.47
N VAL A 46 -11.46 -7.76 0.80
CA VAL A 46 -10.94 -7.66 2.17
C VAL A 46 -10.89 -6.20 2.62
N ASN A 47 -10.36 -5.32 1.77
CA ASN A 47 -10.21 -3.90 2.06
C ASN A 47 -11.57 -3.20 2.20
N SER A 48 -12.54 -3.48 1.32
CA SER A 48 -13.85 -2.85 1.40
C SER A 48 -14.59 -3.17 2.70
N ARG A 49 -14.38 -4.38 3.24
CA ARG A 49 -14.90 -4.78 4.55
C ARG A 49 -14.13 -4.16 5.71
N ALA A 50 -12.81 -4.07 5.60
CA ALA A 50 -11.96 -3.51 6.64
C ALA A 50 -12.07 -1.97 6.76
N SER A 51 -12.40 -1.28 5.66
CA SER A 51 -12.39 0.18 5.56
C SER A 51 -13.76 0.84 5.74
N VAL A 52 -14.82 0.08 6.09
CA VAL A 52 -16.17 0.64 6.29
C VAL A 52 -16.27 1.70 7.40
N SER A 53 -15.25 1.78 8.26
CA SER A 53 -15.14 2.77 9.33
C SER A 53 -13.88 3.66 9.19
N ALA A 54 -13.23 3.66 8.03
CA ALA A 54 -12.03 4.45 7.77
C ALA A 54 -12.41 5.81 7.14
N PRO A 55 -12.45 6.91 7.92
CA PRO A 55 -13.09 8.16 7.50
C PRO A 55 -12.41 8.76 6.26
N LEU A 56 -11.09 8.67 6.14
CA LEU A 56 -10.37 9.18 4.98
C LEU A 56 -10.69 8.38 3.70
N THR A 57 -10.74 7.05 3.82
CA THR A 57 -11.08 6.18 2.69
C THR A 57 -12.50 6.44 2.21
N ILE A 58 -13.45 6.57 3.14
CA ILE A 58 -14.84 6.91 2.84
C ILE A 58 -14.94 8.27 2.15
N ALA A 59 -14.22 9.28 2.65
CA ALA A 59 -14.19 10.61 2.05
C ALA A 59 -13.67 10.57 0.61
N PHE A 60 -12.57 9.86 0.34
CA PHE A 60 -11.99 9.74 -1.01
C PHE A 60 -12.91 9.07 -2.03
N GLU A 61 -13.72 8.10 -1.60
CA GLU A 61 -14.69 7.45 -2.47
C GLU A 61 -15.96 8.32 -2.63
N GLY A 62 -16.33 9.08 -1.60
CA GLY A 62 -17.42 10.07 -1.65
C GLY A 62 -17.22 11.13 -2.72
N GLU A 63 -15.99 11.58 -2.96
CA GLU A 63 -15.67 12.54 -4.04
C GLU A 63 -15.92 12.01 -5.45
N LYS A 64 -16.11 10.69 -5.61
CA LYS A 64 -16.38 10.06 -6.90
C LYS A 64 -17.88 9.91 -7.17
N LEU A 65 -18.73 10.15 -6.18
CA LEU A 65 -20.18 10.06 -6.32
C LEU A 65 -20.70 11.21 -7.19
N LYS A 66 -21.76 10.93 -7.95
CA LYS A 66 -22.42 11.92 -8.79
C LYS A 66 -23.70 12.40 -8.12
N PRO A 67 -24.04 13.70 -8.16
CA PRO A 67 -25.31 14.19 -7.63
C PRO A 67 -26.51 13.42 -8.23
N PRO A 68 -27.53 13.08 -7.42
CA PRO A 68 -27.73 13.48 -6.02
C PRO A 68 -27.12 12.52 -4.98
N GLU A 69 -26.33 11.52 -5.38
CA GLU A 69 -25.77 10.52 -4.45
C GLU A 69 -24.75 11.16 -3.50
N THR A 70 -24.88 10.87 -2.21
CA THR A 70 -23.91 11.21 -1.16
C THR A 70 -23.58 9.98 -0.32
N ILE A 71 -22.50 10.03 0.46
CA ILE A 71 -22.14 8.94 1.38
C ILE A 71 -23.28 8.63 2.36
N GLU A 72 -23.97 9.65 2.86
CA GLU A 72 -25.08 9.52 3.80
C GLU A 72 -26.33 8.88 3.16
N SER A 73 -26.49 9.04 1.85
CA SER A 73 -27.57 8.39 1.11
C SER A 73 -27.33 6.90 0.87
N LEU A 74 -26.09 6.42 1.04
CA LEU A 74 -25.75 5.02 0.83
C LEU A 74 -26.09 4.18 2.06
N GLY A 75 -26.80 3.07 1.84
CA GLY A 75 -26.88 2.01 2.84
C GLY A 75 -25.53 1.29 3.02
N PRO A 76 -25.38 0.43 4.04
CA PRO A 76 -24.14 -0.29 4.33
C PRO A 76 -23.59 -1.09 3.13
N GLU A 77 -24.47 -1.66 2.31
CA GLU A 77 -24.06 -2.40 1.11
C GLU A 77 -23.55 -1.47 0.00
N GLY A 78 -24.21 -0.34 -0.21
CA GLY A 78 -23.76 0.68 -1.16
C GLY A 78 -22.38 1.22 -0.78
N LEU A 79 -22.17 1.52 0.50
CA LEU A 79 -20.85 1.94 1.01
C LEU A 79 -19.78 0.89 0.76
N ARG A 80 -20.06 -0.39 1.06
CA ARG A 80 -19.12 -1.49 0.79
C ARG A 80 -18.82 -1.65 -0.70
N GLN A 81 -19.81 -1.47 -1.55
CA GLN A 81 -19.66 -1.59 -3.00
C GLN A 81 -18.75 -0.47 -3.56
N ILE A 82 -18.96 0.80 -3.17
CA ILE A 82 -18.09 1.88 -3.64
C ILE A 82 -16.65 1.73 -3.13
N LEU A 83 -16.46 1.27 -1.89
CA LEU A 83 -15.13 0.98 -1.35
C LEU A 83 -14.45 -0.17 -2.11
N TYR A 84 -15.21 -1.19 -2.49
CA TYR A 84 -14.73 -2.31 -3.31
C TYR A 84 -14.31 -1.83 -4.70
N ASP A 85 -15.18 -1.11 -5.41
CA ASP A 85 -14.89 -0.63 -6.77
C ASP A 85 -13.71 0.34 -6.79
N GLY A 86 -13.64 1.25 -5.81
CA GLY A 86 -12.49 2.13 -5.59
C GLY A 86 -11.20 1.37 -5.34
N SER A 87 -11.26 0.30 -4.53
CA SER A 87 -10.10 -0.57 -4.26
C SER A 87 -9.67 -1.35 -5.50
N VAL A 88 -10.60 -1.88 -6.29
CA VAL A 88 -10.30 -2.57 -7.56
C VAL A 88 -9.59 -1.62 -8.53
N ALA A 89 -10.12 -0.40 -8.72
CA ALA A 89 -9.53 0.60 -9.60
C ALA A 89 -8.10 0.97 -9.15
N ARG A 90 -7.93 1.23 -7.84
CA ARG A 90 -6.62 1.55 -7.27
C ARG A 90 -5.64 0.41 -7.46
N LEU A 91 -5.97 -0.81 -7.02
CA LEU A 91 -5.09 -1.97 -7.13
C LEU A 91 -4.75 -2.32 -8.59
N THR A 92 -5.67 -2.12 -9.52
CA THR A 92 -5.40 -2.30 -10.95
C THR A 92 -4.32 -1.34 -11.44
N ALA A 93 -4.42 -0.05 -11.11
CA ALA A 93 -3.40 0.94 -11.45
C ALA A 93 -2.04 0.63 -10.79
N LYS A 94 -2.05 0.22 -9.52
CA LYS A 94 -0.85 -0.17 -8.76
C LYS A 94 -0.15 -1.37 -9.41
N VAL A 95 -0.90 -2.43 -9.71
CA VAL A 95 -0.36 -3.64 -10.35
C VAL A 95 0.18 -3.34 -11.75
N SER A 96 -0.46 -2.47 -12.53
CA SER A 96 0.10 -2.05 -13.83
C SER A 96 1.43 -1.29 -13.70
N ASN A 97 1.71 -0.72 -12.53
CA ASN A 97 2.96 -0.04 -12.21
C ASN A 97 3.97 -0.94 -11.47
N GLY A 98 3.81 -2.27 -11.54
CA GLY A 98 4.75 -3.22 -10.95
C GLY A 98 4.46 -3.59 -9.48
N ALA A 99 3.35 -3.13 -8.90
CA ALA A 99 2.93 -3.62 -7.59
C ALA A 99 2.53 -5.09 -7.64
N PHE A 100 2.58 -5.74 -6.49
CA PHE A 100 2.07 -7.10 -6.30
C PHE A 100 1.31 -7.22 -4.99
N ILE A 101 0.45 -8.23 -4.92
CA ILE A 101 -0.37 -8.52 -3.74
C ILE A 101 0.21 -9.74 -3.04
N ALA A 102 0.44 -9.64 -1.75
CA ALA A 102 0.75 -10.76 -0.87
C ALA A 102 -0.49 -11.14 -0.05
N GLU A 103 -0.78 -12.43 0.09
CA GLU A 103 -1.88 -12.92 0.93
C GLU A 103 -1.41 -14.04 1.86
N ALA A 104 -2.09 -14.17 3.01
CA ALA A 104 -1.93 -15.28 3.92
C ALA A 104 -3.28 -15.72 4.49
N GLY A 105 -3.43 -17.03 4.66
CA GLY A 105 -4.61 -17.62 5.29
C GLY A 105 -5.87 -17.49 4.43
N ASP A 106 -5.74 -17.68 3.11
CA ASP A 106 -6.82 -17.48 2.13
C ASP A 106 -7.38 -16.06 2.19
N PHE A 107 -6.49 -15.06 2.12
CA PHE A 107 -6.84 -13.64 2.27
C PHE A 107 -7.43 -13.25 3.63
N ALA A 108 -7.21 -14.04 4.70
CA ALA A 108 -7.45 -13.57 6.06
C ALA A 108 -6.64 -12.30 6.37
N ALA A 109 -5.45 -12.17 5.78
CA ALA A 109 -4.76 -10.90 5.61
C ALA A 109 -4.17 -10.79 4.21
N ALA A 110 -4.10 -9.57 3.68
CA ALA A 110 -3.46 -9.29 2.41
C ALA A 110 -2.86 -7.88 2.38
N ALA A 111 -1.78 -7.72 1.62
CA ALA A 111 -1.08 -6.45 1.45
C ALA A 111 -0.74 -6.20 -0.03
N CYS A 112 -0.74 -4.93 -0.42
CA CYS A 112 -0.26 -4.47 -1.72
C CYS A 112 1.10 -3.78 -1.54
N TRP A 113 2.12 -4.35 -2.15
CA TRP A 113 3.50 -3.86 -2.13
C TRP A 113 3.86 -3.29 -3.48
N GLU A 114 4.50 -2.13 -3.48
CA GLU A 114 4.75 -1.41 -4.70
C GLU A 114 6.15 -0.83 -4.76
N PRO A 115 6.91 -1.07 -5.83
CA PRO A 115 8.18 -0.39 -6.03
C PRO A 115 7.92 1.04 -6.53
N GLU A 116 8.60 2.01 -5.94
CA GLU A 116 8.57 3.41 -6.37
C GLU A 116 10.00 4.00 -6.45
N SER A 117 10.11 5.12 -7.15
CA SER A 117 11.35 5.88 -7.30
C SER A 117 11.06 7.37 -7.17
N ILE A 118 11.84 8.07 -6.36
CA ILE A 118 11.76 9.53 -6.24
C ILE A 118 12.10 10.26 -7.56
N ARG A 119 12.70 9.57 -8.53
CA ARG A 119 13.13 10.15 -9.81
C ARG A 119 12.01 10.22 -10.84
N GLU A 120 10.95 9.45 -10.65
CA GLU A 120 9.84 9.32 -11.61
C GLU A 120 8.71 10.32 -11.34
N GLY A 121 8.81 11.10 -10.27
CA GLY A 121 7.77 12.03 -9.83
C GLY A 121 6.50 11.33 -9.34
N PRO A 122 5.46 12.09 -8.95
CA PRO A 122 4.18 11.51 -8.54
C PRO A 122 3.51 10.81 -9.72
N ARG A 123 3.07 9.57 -9.51
CA ARG A 123 2.36 8.80 -10.54
C ARG A 123 0.96 9.33 -10.77
N ALA A 124 0.38 9.00 -11.91
CA ALA A 124 -0.92 9.54 -12.32
C ALA A 124 -2.04 9.24 -11.30
N ASP A 125 -2.03 8.06 -10.66
CA ASP A 125 -3.00 7.66 -9.64
C ASP A 125 -2.81 8.37 -8.28
N MET A 126 -1.66 9.03 -8.09
CA MET A 126 -1.27 9.79 -6.89
C MET A 126 -0.96 11.26 -7.20
N SER A 127 -1.32 11.75 -8.38
CA SER A 127 -0.99 13.11 -8.83
C SER A 127 -1.99 14.12 -8.23
N PRO A 128 -1.52 15.13 -7.46
CA PRO A 128 -2.39 16.19 -6.94
C PRO A 128 -3.06 16.99 -8.06
N GLU A 129 -2.34 17.24 -9.16
CA GLU A 129 -2.86 17.98 -10.31
C GLU A 129 -3.99 17.23 -11.02
N LEU A 130 -3.84 15.92 -11.23
CA LEU A 130 -4.89 15.11 -11.84
C LEU A 130 -6.08 14.95 -10.89
N ALA A 131 -5.83 14.85 -9.58
CA ALA A 131 -6.89 14.84 -8.57
C ALA A 131 -7.71 16.13 -8.57
N ALA A 132 -7.05 17.29 -8.62
CA ALA A 132 -7.70 18.60 -8.71
C ALA A 132 -8.52 18.73 -10.01
N LYS A 133 -7.96 18.30 -11.15
CA LYS A 133 -8.67 18.26 -12.44
C LYS A 133 -9.89 17.33 -12.42
N ALA A 134 -9.81 16.25 -11.65
CA ALA A 134 -10.92 15.31 -11.45
C ALA A 134 -11.92 15.77 -10.37
N THR A 135 -11.84 17.02 -9.90
CA THR A 135 -12.72 17.58 -8.86
C THR A 135 -12.70 16.79 -7.55
N ARG A 136 -11.51 16.28 -7.15
CA ARG A 136 -11.29 15.52 -5.90
C ARG A 136 -10.44 16.33 -4.90
N PRO A 137 -10.96 17.43 -4.32
CA PRO A 137 -10.20 18.34 -3.47
C PRO A 137 -9.59 17.70 -2.22
N ILE A 138 -10.28 16.77 -1.54
CA ILE A 138 -9.79 16.06 -0.36
C ILE A 138 -8.64 15.14 -0.75
N PHE A 139 -8.79 14.38 -1.85
CA PHE A 139 -7.70 13.55 -2.36
C PHE A 139 -6.51 14.39 -2.84
N ALA A 140 -6.76 15.54 -3.48
CA ALA A 140 -5.71 16.46 -3.91
C ALA A 140 -4.90 16.99 -2.71
N GLU A 141 -5.59 17.49 -1.67
CA GLU A 141 -4.97 17.93 -0.42
C GLU A 141 -4.13 16.83 0.23
N PHE A 142 -4.67 15.61 0.28
CA PHE A 142 -3.94 14.44 0.78
C PHE A 142 -2.65 14.19 0.00
N THR A 143 -2.74 14.07 -1.33
CA THR A 143 -1.58 13.77 -2.18
C THR A 143 -0.53 14.87 -2.14
N GLU A 144 -0.93 16.15 -2.06
CA GLU A 144 -0.01 17.26 -1.90
C GLU A 144 0.80 17.15 -0.60
N ARG A 145 0.13 16.85 0.51
CA ARG A 145 0.81 16.66 1.81
C ARG A 145 1.73 15.45 1.80
N VAL A 146 1.32 14.35 1.18
CA VAL A 146 2.19 13.17 1.00
C VAL A 146 3.48 13.56 0.29
N GLU A 147 3.39 14.29 -0.82
CA GLU A 147 4.57 14.71 -1.58
C GLU A 147 5.47 15.65 -0.77
N VAL A 148 4.91 16.60 -0.02
CA VAL A 148 5.70 17.47 0.88
C VAL A 148 6.50 16.65 1.89
N VAL A 149 5.87 15.68 2.56
CA VAL A 149 6.56 14.85 3.56
C VAL A 149 7.56 13.91 2.89
N LYS A 150 7.24 13.30 1.75
CA LYS A 150 8.17 12.47 0.98
C LYS A 150 9.42 13.25 0.59
N GLN A 151 9.28 14.46 0.06
CA GLN A 151 10.41 15.32 -0.31
C GLN A 151 11.30 15.65 0.90
N ALA A 152 10.69 15.95 2.06
CA ALA A 152 11.44 16.34 3.25
C ALA A 152 12.07 15.15 3.99
N ARG A 153 11.45 13.96 3.95
CA ARG A 153 11.78 12.84 4.86
C ARG A 153 12.23 11.58 4.15
N LEU A 154 11.49 11.15 3.13
CA LEU A 154 11.81 9.91 2.41
C LEU A 154 12.97 10.11 1.45
N ARG A 155 12.95 11.23 0.70
CA ARG A 155 13.88 11.48 -0.40
C ARG A 155 15.35 11.43 0.02
N PRO A 156 15.81 12.12 1.08
CA PRO A 156 17.22 12.04 1.49
C PRO A 156 17.65 10.63 1.87
N VAL A 157 16.72 9.84 2.42
CA VAL A 157 16.98 8.47 2.88
C VAL A 157 17.05 7.50 1.69
N ALA A 158 16.09 7.60 0.76
CA ALA A 158 16.10 6.81 -0.46
C ALA A 158 17.31 7.13 -1.34
N GLU A 159 17.69 8.40 -1.48
CA GLU A 159 18.91 8.79 -2.23
C GLU A 159 20.16 8.10 -1.66
N ARG A 160 20.30 8.11 -0.33
CA ARG A 160 21.44 7.54 0.38
C ARG A 160 21.45 6.00 0.37
N MET A 161 20.31 5.36 0.63
CA MET A 161 20.24 3.90 0.83
C MET A 161 20.15 3.12 -0.49
N SER A 162 19.47 3.68 -1.48
CA SER A 162 18.96 2.88 -2.62
C SER A 162 18.96 3.65 -3.93
N GLN A 163 19.73 4.75 -4.00
CA GLN A 163 19.82 5.66 -5.14
C GLN A 163 18.46 6.24 -5.57
N GLY A 164 17.51 6.31 -4.64
CA GLY A 164 16.18 6.90 -4.82
C GLY A 164 15.03 5.88 -4.91
N ARG A 165 15.31 4.57 -4.86
CA ARG A 165 14.27 3.53 -4.88
C ARG A 165 13.65 3.35 -3.49
N PHE A 166 12.38 3.00 -3.41
CA PHE A 166 11.75 2.64 -2.14
C PHE A 166 10.58 1.70 -2.37
N TRP A 167 10.15 1.02 -1.31
CA TRP A 167 8.93 0.22 -1.34
C TRP A 167 7.81 0.94 -0.63
N HIS A 168 6.62 0.94 -1.23
CA HIS A 168 5.43 1.50 -0.65
C HIS A 168 4.48 0.36 -0.23
N LEU A 169 4.15 0.31 1.06
CA LEU A 169 3.03 -0.51 1.54
C LEU A 169 1.73 0.27 1.32
N ASN A 170 1.12 0.07 0.16
CA ASN A 170 0.00 0.88 -0.30
C ASN A 170 -1.32 0.51 0.38
N MET A 171 -1.47 -0.77 0.74
CA MET A 171 -2.66 -1.31 1.39
C MET A 171 -2.27 -2.50 2.25
N LEU A 172 -2.81 -2.58 3.46
CA LEU A 172 -2.74 -3.74 4.33
C LEU A 172 -4.11 -3.91 4.99
N ALA A 173 -4.73 -5.06 4.80
CA ALA A 173 -6.04 -5.33 5.36
C ALA A 173 -6.11 -6.74 5.94
N ARG A 174 -6.85 -6.87 7.04
CA ARG A 174 -7.27 -8.14 7.63
C ARG A 174 -8.77 -8.25 7.46
N ASP A 175 -9.26 -9.36 6.91
CA ASP A 175 -10.69 -9.51 6.63
C ASP A 175 -11.46 -9.66 7.95
N PRO A 176 -12.38 -8.73 8.30
CA PRO A 176 -13.23 -8.88 9.46
C PRO A 176 -14.34 -9.93 9.24
N GLY A 177 -14.61 -10.32 7.99
CA GLY A 177 -15.63 -11.29 7.61
C GLY A 177 -15.19 -12.76 7.70
N VAL A 178 -13.96 -13.03 8.12
CA VAL A 178 -13.44 -14.39 8.34
C VAL A 178 -12.87 -14.56 9.75
N PRO A 179 -12.83 -15.79 10.30
CA PRO A 179 -12.23 -16.05 11.60
C PRO A 179 -10.79 -15.54 11.69
N TYR A 180 -10.37 -15.14 12.88
CA TYR A 180 -9.00 -14.69 13.09
C TYR A 180 -8.00 -15.80 12.78
N VAL A 181 -7.09 -15.53 11.86
CA VAL A 181 -5.96 -16.42 11.54
C VAL A 181 -4.71 -15.85 12.20
N GLN A 182 -4.23 -16.54 13.24
CA GLN A 182 -3.02 -16.15 13.95
C GLN A 182 -1.84 -16.02 12.99
N GLY A 183 -1.10 -14.92 13.12
CA GLY A 183 0.09 -14.66 12.31
C GLY A 183 -0.16 -14.19 10.87
N ALA A 184 -1.41 -14.11 10.39
CA ALA A 184 -1.68 -13.74 8.99
C ALA A 184 -1.14 -12.36 8.60
N VAL A 185 -1.35 -11.34 9.45
CA VAL A 185 -0.78 -9.99 9.24
C VAL A 185 0.75 -10.02 9.23
N ARG A 186 1.36 -10.74 10.18
CA ARG A 186 2.81 -10.90 10.25
C ARG A 186 3.36 -11.55 8.97
N ALA A 187 2.67 -12.56 8.45
CA ALA A 187 3.07 -13.30 7.27
C ALA A 187 3.11 -12.44 6.00
N VAL A 188 2.15 -11.53 5.80
CA VAL A 188 2.15 -10.62 4.64
C VAL A 188 3.03 -9.37 4.79
N LEU A 189 3.63 -9.18 5.97
CA LEU A 189 4.44 -8.01 6.30
C LEU A 189 5.93 -8.35 6.49
N VAL A 190 6.27 -9.13 7.51
CA VAL A 190 7.66 -9.33 7.97
C VAL A 190 8.61 -9.86 6.88
N PRO A 191 8.24 -10.90 6.09
CA PRO A 191 9.14 -11.39 5.05
C PRO A 191 9.50 -10.35 3.99
N PHE A 192 8.58 -9.39 3.74
CA PHE A 192 8.82 -8.30 2.81
C PHE A 192 9.64 -7.18 3.45
N LEU A 193 9.43 -6.87 4.73
CA LEU A 193 10.32 -5.96 5.46
C LEU A 193 11.76 -6.46 5.40
N GLU A 194 11.99 -7.73 5.75
CA GLU A 194 13.29 -8.38 5.74
C GLU A 194 13.90 -8.40 4.33
N ARG A 195 13.12 -8.81 3.33
CA ARG A 195 13.58 -8.90 1.94
C ARG A 195 13.96 -7.55 1.36
N PHE A 196 13.13 -6.53 1.54
CA PHE A 196 13.32 -5.22 0.90
C PHE A 196 14.43 -4.39 1.54
N THR A 197 14.78 -4.71 2.77
CA THR A 197 15.86 -4.06 3.52
C THR A 197 17.09 -4.96 3.68
N SER A 198 17.18 -6.06 2.93
CA SER A 198 18.37 -6.91 2.92
C SER A 198 19.40 -6.41 1.92
N GLU A 199 20.68 -6.55 2.27
CA GLU A 199 21.81 -6.36 1.34
C GLU A 199 21.74 -7.32 0.15
N ASP A 200 21.19 -8.52 0.37
CA ASP A 200 21.00 -9.54 -0.66
C ASP A 200 19.81 -9.25 -1.59
N GLY A 201 19.07 -8.17 -1.35
CA GLY A 201 17.95 -7.75 -2.18
C GLY A 201 18.42 -7.24 -3.55
N GLU A 202 17.60 -7.44 -4.58
CA GLU A 202 17.91 -6.93 -5.92
C GLU A 202 18.00 -5.39 -5.93
N GLY A 203 19.20 -4.89 -6.19
CA GLY A 203 19.56 -3.47 -6.12
C GLY A 203 19.99 -2.95 -4.74
N GLY A 204 20.12 -3.83 -3.74
CA GLY A 204 20.47 -3.46 -2.36
C GLY A 204 19.26 -3.00 -1.53
N PRO A 205 19.48 -2.65 -0.25
CA PRO A 205 18.41 -2.32 0.70
C PRO A 205 17.70 -1.04 0.28
N ALA A 206 16.38 -1.00 0.44
CA ALA A 206 15.57 0.17 0.16
C ALA A 206 14.64 0.51 1.35
N PRO A 207 14.42 1.80 1.65
CA PRO A 207 13.48 2.19 2.67
C PRO A 207 12.06 1.77 2.28
N ILE A 208 11.23 1.55 3.30
CA ILE A 208 9.82 1.22 3.13
C ILE A 208 8.98 2.37 3.68
N TRP A 209 8.01 2.82 2.90
CA TRP A 209 7.13 3.95 3.19
C TRP A 209 5.67 3.50 3.30
N LEU A 210 4.90 4.15 4.17
CA LEU A 210 3.44 4.07 4.20
C LEU A 210 2.80 5.31 4.83
N GLU A 211 1.52 5.50 4.53
CA GLU A 211 0.62 6.36 5.31
C GLU A 211 -0.43 5.53 6.06
N THR A 212 -0.87 6.04 7.21
CA THR A 212 -1.97 5.46 7.98
C THR A 212 -2.83 6.55 8.60
N ASP A 213 -4.14 6.33 8.71
CA ASP A 213 -5.14 7.28 9.19
C ASP A 213 -5.81 6.85 10.50
N THR A 214 -5.37 5.74 11.11
CA THR A 214 -5.85 5.27 12.41
C THR A 214 -4.71 5.06 13.40
N GLU A 215 -4.94 5.42 14.67
CA GLU A 215 -3.98 5.18 15.75
C GLU A 215 -3.67 3.69 15.91
N ARG A 216 -4.69 2.84 15.75
CA ARG A 216 -4.52 1.39 15.83
C ARG A 216 -3.53 0.89 14.77
N ALA A 217 -3.69 1.30 13.52
CA ALA A 217 -2.77 0.88 12.46
C ALA A 217 -1.37 1.47 12.67
N ARG A 218 -1.26 2.73 13.10
CA ARG A 218 0.02 3.34 13.52
C ARG A 218 0.73 2.49 14.59
N SER A 219 0.03 2.08 15.65
CA SER A 219 0.60 1.24 16.71
C SER A 219 1.04 -0.13 16.19
N ILE A 220 0.28 -0.73 15.26
CA ILE A 220 0.67 -1.99 14.61
C ILE A 220 1.97 -1.79 13.81
N TYR A 221 2.06 -0.77 12.98
CA TYR A 221 3.28 -0.50 12.21
C TYR A 221 4.48 -0.19 13.11
N ALA A 222 4.28 0.58 14.19
CA ALA A 222 5.31 0.83 15.19
C ALA A 222 5.82 -0.46 15.85
N HIS A 223 4.92 -1.41 16.15
CA HIS A 223 5.31 -2.73 16.66
C HIS A 223 6.19 -3.51 15.68
N PHE A 224 6.01 -3.32 14.38
CA PHE A 224 6.86 -3.89 13.33
C PHE A 224 8.11 -3.05 13.02
N GLY A 225 8.39 -1.99 13.79
CA GLY A 225 9.60 -1.19 13.68
C GLY A 225 9.51 0.01 12.73
N PHE A 226 8.31 0.32 12.20
CA PHE A 226 8.14 1.57 11.46
C PHE A 226 8.22 2.77 12.41
N ARG A 227 8.92 3.82 11.98
CA ARG A 227 9.03 5.09 12.70
C ARG A 227 8.13 6.13 12.05
N GLU A 228 7.47 6.93 12.86
CA GLU A 228 6.76 8.12 12.36
C GLU A 228 7.78 9.15 11.87
N VAL A 229 7.58 9.66 10.66
CA VAL A 229 8.46 10.66 10.03
C VAL A 229 7.72 11.95 9.68
N GLY A 230 6.39 11.93 9.75
CA GLY A 230 5.54 13.11 9.60
C GLY A 230 4.10 12.79 9.98
N ALA A 231 3.36 13.84 10.32
CA ALA A 231 1.93 13.77 10.52
C ALA A 231 1.26 15.05 10.02
N TRP A 232 0.05 14.92 9.50
CA TRP A 232 -0.78 16.03 9.07
C TRP A 232 -2.25 15.67 9.27
N GLU A 233 -3.13 16.61 8.97
CA GLU A 233 -4.57 16.41 9.05
C GLU A 233 -5.19 16.73 7.70
N VAL A 234 -6.18 15.94 7.30
CA VAL A 234 -7.06 16.21 6.16
C VAL A 234 -8.49 16.07 6.66
N ARG A 235 -9.25 17.17 6.65
CA ARG A 235 -10.67 17.20 7.09
C ARG A 235 -10.92 16.60 8.48
N GLY A 236 -10.07 16.91 9.47
CA GLY A 236 -10.21 16.37 10.83
C GLY A 236 -9.66 14.95 11.00
N VAL A 237 -9.18 14.30 9.93
CA VAL A 237 -8.56 12.98 10.01
C VAL A 237 -7.04 13.14 10.07
N LYS A 238 -6.46 12.73 11.19
CA LYS A 238 -5.01 12.72 11.37
C LYS A 238 -4.39 11.56 10.59
N ILE A 239 -3.33 11.87 9.87
CA ILE A 239 -2.59 10.93 9.03
C ILE A 239 -1.14 10.93 9.48
N TRP A 240 -0.54 9.75 9.54
CA TRP A 240 0.85 9.53 9.87
C TRP A 240 1.58 8.93 8.67
N ALA A 241 2.66 9.58 8.25
CA ALA A 241 3.66 8.96 7.39
C ALA A 241 4.64 8.17 8.27
N MET A 242 4.89 6.92 7.88
CA MET A 242 5.82 6.05 8.59
C MET A 242 6.84 5.43 7.64
N MET A 243 8.04 5.20 8.16
CA MET A 243 9.17 4.68 7.40
C MET A 243 9.90 3.57 8.15
N TYR A 244 10.36 2.55 7.43
CA TYR A 244 11.18 1.45 7.95
C TYR A 244 12.48 1.33 7.15
N THR A 245 13.61 1.17 7.84
CA THR A 245 14.97 1.14 7.26
C THR A 245 15.85 -0.02 7.75
N ARG A 246 15.30 -0.98 8.51
CA ARG A 246 16.00 -2.08 9.26
C ARG A 246 17.04 -1.61 10.28
N GLU A 247 17.89 -0.67 9.92
CA GLU A 247 18.79 0.03 10.83
C GLU A 247 18.14 1.31 11.35
N PRO A 248 18.24 1.63 12.65
CA PRO A 248 17.98 2.96 13.13
C PRO A 248 19.00 3.90 12.49
N GLU A 249 18.53 4.90 11.74
CA GLU A 249 19.42 5.94 11.22
C GLU A 249 20.26 6.51 12.37
N PHE A 250 21.57 6.51 12.20
CA PHE A 250 22.52 7.16 13.10
C PHE A 250 22.00 8.57 13.43
N ASN A 251 21.68 8.80 14.70
CA ASN A 251 21.44 10.12 15.23
C ASN A 251 22.75 10.90 15.16
N PRO A 252 22.89 12.01 14.40
CA PRO A 252 23.96 12.95 14.66
C PRO A 252 23.52 13.77 15.89
N ILE A 253 23.68 13.21 17.09
CA ILE A 253 23.65 14.02 18.31
C ILE A 253 24.99 14.73 18.39
N GLU A 254 24.93 16.04 18.19
CA GLU A 254 25.65 17.08 18.92
C GLU A 254 26.65 16.54 19.96
N ASN A 255 27.94 16.71 19.67
CA ASN A 255 28.95 16.90 20.70
C ASN A 255 30.02 17.82 20.11
N THR A 256 29.70 19.10 20.00
CA THR A 256 30.72 20.14 19.99
C THR A 256 30.78 20.68 21.40
N THR A 257 31.84 20.25 22.09
CA THR A 257 32.35 20.82 23.33
C THR A 257 32.73 22.29 23.13
#